data_AF-A0AAW0WUF3-F1
#
_entry.id   AF-A0AAW0WUF3-F1
#
_cell.length_a   1.000
_cell.length_b   1.000
_cell.length_c   1.000
_cell.angle_alpha   90.00
_cell.angle_beta   90.00
_cell.angle_gamma   90.00
#
_symmetry.space_group_name_H-M   'P 1'
#
loop_
_entity.id
_entity.type
_entity.pdbx_description
1 polymer ?
#
loop_
_entity_poly.entity_id
_entity_poly.type
_entity_poly.pdbx_seq_one_letter_code
_entity_poly.pdbx_strand_id
1 'polypeptide(L)'
;SLKPNKHRNYEVYLLCLSSVIHYYFHTAAVTVLVVALKFHTIFLTIIKRMKLITHNMLTSKGMKNVIEGFPLKIQAEEVRNVDIEFDREFISRMVPKLDWNALIFAAQCVGHQEDLPEILPEGYENDDDLLKKLHHILLEVEVINGCLECPETKRKFPISNGIPNMLLNEDEV
;
A
#
# COMPACT_ATOMS: atom_id res chain seq x y z
N SER A 1 -48.81 59.21 -10.36
CA SER A 1 -49.10 57.76 -10.30
C SER A 1 -47.94 57.00 -10.91
N LEU A 2 -46.93 56.64 -10.10
CA LEU A 2 -45.78 55.83 -10.53
C LEU A 2 -46.14 54.38 -10.28
N LYS A 3 -46.49 53.62 -11.33
CA LYS A 3 -46.71 52.17 -11.19
C LYS A 3 -45.37 51.50 -10.84
N PRO A 4 -45.27 50.72 -9.75
CA PRO A 4 -44.03 50.02 -9.41
C PRO A 4 -43.73 49.00 -10.51
N ASN A 5 -42.51 49.08 -11.05
CA ASN A 5 -42.07 48.32 -12.21
C ASN A 5 -41.81 46.86 -11.79
N LYS A 6 -42.87 46.02 -11.87
CA LYS A 6 -42.89 44.61 -11.45
C LYS A 6 -41.75 43.79 -12.08
N HIS A 7 -41.32 44.13 -13.30
CA HIS A 7 -40.21 43.49 -14.01
C HIS A 7 -38.86 43.62 -13.28
N ARG A 8 -38.59 44.76 -12.66
CA ARG A 8 -37.31 45.03 -11.97
C ARG A 8 -37.14 44.18 -10.71
N ASN A 9 -38.25 43.82 -10.04
CA ASN A 9 -38.22 42.93 -8.88
C ASN A 9 -37.86 41.50 -9.29
N TYR A 10 -38.39 40.98 -10.41
CA TYR A 10 -38.05 39.64 -10.89
C TYR A 10 -36.58 39.53 -11.30
N GLU A 11 -35.98 40.57 -11.88
CA GLU A 11 -34.53 40.62 -12.16
C GLU A 11 -33.69 40.51 -10.88
N VAL A 12 -34.05 41.26 -9.83
CA VAL A 12 -33.33 41.20 -8.54
C VAL A 12 -33.48 39.81 -7.89
N TYR A 13 -34.66 39.19 -7.97
CA TYR A 13 -34.86 37.82 -7.50
C TYR A 13 -34.04 36.81 -8.31
N LEU A 14 -33.99 36.91 -9.64
CA LEU A 14 -33.16 36.03 -10.48
C LEU A 14 -31.66 36.19 -10.19
N LEU A 15 -31.19 37.42 -9.97
CA LEU A 15 -29.79 37.70 -9.61
C LEU A 15 -29.43 37.16 -8.21
N CYS A 16 -30.34 37.25 -7.24
CA CYS A 16 -30.15 36.59 -5.94
C CYS A 16 -30.14 35.07 -6.07
N LEU A 17 -31.06 34.50 -6.84
CA LEU A 17 -31.15 33.06 -7.05
C LEU A 17 -29.88 32.51 -7.73
N SER A 18 -29.36 33.20 -8.75
CA SER A 18 -28.12 32.80 -9.44
C SER A 18 -26.90 32.89 -8.51
N SER A 19 -26.83 33.90 -7.65
CA SER A 19 -25.76 34.06 -6.66
C SER A 19 -25.79 32.93 -5.62
N VAL A 20 -26.98 32.56 -5.14
CA VAL A 20 -27.17 31.45 -4.19
C VAL A 20 -26.82 30.11 -4.85
N ILE A 21 -27.30 29.86 -6.08
CA ILE A 21 -26.98 28.64 -6.83
C ILE A 21 -25.46 28.53 -7.06
N HIS A 22 -24.80 29.63 -7.46
CA HIS A 22 -23.35 29.63 -7.67
C HIS A 22 -22.58 29.37 -6.36
N TYR A 23 -23.02 29.95 -5.24
CA TYR A 23 -22.45 29.67 -3.92
C TYR A 23 -22.62 28.20 -3.48
N TYR A 24 -23.81 27.62 -3.69
CA TYR A 24 -24.07 26.21 -3.39
C TYR A 24 -23.25 25.26 -4.30
N PHE A 25 -23.13 25.56 -5.59
CA PHE A 25 -22.27 24.79 -6.51
C PHE A 25 -20.80 24.89 -6.12
N HIS A 26 -20.32 26.08 -5.77
CA HIS A 26 -18.94 26.28 -5.35
C HIS A 26 -18.63 25.51 -4.05
N THR A 27 -19.51 25.59 -3.04
CA THR A 27 -19.34 24.86 -1.78
C THR A 27 -19.43 23.34 -1.94
N ALA A 28 -20.35 22.84 -2.79
CA ALA A 28 -20.43 21.41 -3.12
C ALA A 28 -19.17 20.92 -3.85
N ALA A 29 -18.68 21.67 -4.86
CA ALA A 29 -17.48 21.32 -5.61
C ALA A 29 -16.22 21.28 -4.71
N VAL A 30 -16.06 22.25 -3.80
CA VAL A 30 -14.97 22.25 -2.81
C VAL A 30 -15.06 21.04 -1.88
N THR A 31 -16.26 20.67 -1.45
CA THR A 31 -16.47 19.49 -0.58
C THR A 31 -16.12 18.19 -1.32
N VAL A 32 -16.59 18.01 -2.55
CA VAL A 32 -16.26 16.84 -3.39
C VAL A 32 -14.74 16.76 -3.64
N LEU A 33 -14.09 17.89 -3.94
CA LEU A 33 -12.65 17.94 -4.13
C LEU A 33 -11.88 17.57 -2.87
N VAL A 34 -12.26 18.10 -1.70
CA VAL A 34 -11.62 17.77 -0.42
C VAL A 34 -11.81 16.29 -0.08
N VAL A 35 -12.99 15.72 -0.34
CA VAL A 35 -13.26 14.30 -0.17
C VAL A 35 -12.41 13.47 -1.14
N ALA A 36 -12.36 13.81 -2.42
CA ALA A 36 -11.54 13.13 -3.42
C ALA A 36 -10.03 13.20 -3.10
N LEU A 37 -9.54 14.35 -2.62
CA LEU A 37 -8.15 14.52 -2.17
C LEU A 37 -7.85 13.69 -0.93
N LYS A 38 -8.78 13.61 0.03
CA LYS A 38 -8.67 12.71 1.18
C LYS A 38 -8.67 11.25 0.76
N PHE A 39 -9.57 10.82 -0.12
CA PHE A 39 -9.59 9.47 -0.68
C PHE A 39 -8.30 9.15 -1.43
N HIS A 40 -7.81 10.06 -2.27
CA HIS A 40 -6.55 9.89 -2.98
C HIS A 40 -5.38 9.76 -2.01
N THR A 41 -5.32 10.59 -0.98
CA THR A 41 -4.26 10.54 0.02
C THR A 41 -4.34 9.25 0.85
N ILE A 42 -5.54 8.84 1.29
CA ILE A 42 -5.77 7.57 2.00
C ILE A 42 -5.38 6.39 1.11
N PHE A 43 -5.83 6.37 -0.14
CA PHE A 43 -5.50 5.34 -1.13
C PHE A 43 -3.99 5.24 -1.35
N LEU A 44 -3.31 6.37 -1.58
CA LEU A 44 -1.85 6.41 -1.68
C LEU A 44 -1.16 5.93 -0.39
N THR A 45 -1.75 6.19 0.78
CA THR A 45 -1.18 5.75 2.06
C THR A 45 -1.34 4.25 2.28
N ILE A 46 -2.42 3.65 1.78
CA ILE A 46 -2.65 2.20 1.83
C ILE A 46 -1.67 1.50 0.87
N ILE A 47 -1.51 2.00 -0.36
CA ILE A 47 -0.59 1.39 -1.34
C ILE A 47 0.88 1.48 -0.92
N LYS A 48 1.23 2.45 -0.06
CA LYS A 48 2.61 2.66 0.41
C LYS A 48 3.04 1.73 1.53
N ARG A 49 2.14 0.93 2.11
CA ARG A 49 2.48 0.02 3.20
C ARG A 49 3.27 -1.18 2.69
N MET A 50 4.20 -1.66 3.49
CA MET A 50 5.11 -2.73 3.17
C MET A 50 4.36 -4.04 3.11
N LYS A 51 4.27 -4.59 1.90
CA LYS A 51 3.75 -5.92 1.61
C LYS A 51 4.90 -6.92 1.53
N LEU A 52 4.62 -8.20 1.66
CA LEU A 52 5.68 -9.23 1.59
C LEU A 52 6.34 -9.33 0.22
N ILE A 53 5.65 -8.93 -0.86
CA ILE A 53 6.27 -8.80 -2.18
C ILE A 53 7.40 -7.76 -2.20
N THR A 54 7.25 -6.67 -1.43
CA THR A 54 8.29 -5.64 -1.28
C THR A 54 9.47 -6.18 -0.49
N HIS A 55 9.20 -6.90 0.60
CA HIS A 55 10.24 -7.55 1.41
C HIS A 55 11.16 -8.45 0.56
N ASN A 56 10.57 -9.23 -0.34
CA ASN A 56 11.30 -10.15 -1.21
C ASN A 56 12.25 -9.45 -2.19
N MET A 57 12.11 -8.12 -2.36
CA MET A 57 12.97 -7.29 -3.21
C MET A 57 13.99 -6.45 -2.42
N LEU A 58 13.95 -6.45 -1.09
CA LEU A 58 14.83 -5.65 -0.24
C LEU A 58 16.08 -6.43 0.19
N THR A 59 17.26 -5.83 0.03
CA THR A 59 18.54 -6.42 0.45
C THR A 59 19.41 -5.41 1.18
N SER A 60 20.25 -5.92 2.09
CA SER A 60 21.28 -5.16 2.81
C SER A 60 22.68 -5.30 2.19
N LYS A 61 22.82 -5.92 1.01
CA LYS A 61 24.12 -6.10 0.32
C LYS A 61 24.86 -4.81 -0.01
N GLY A 62 24.18 -3.66 0.00
CA GLY A 62 24.80 -2.35 -0.19
C GLY A 62 25.56 -1.82 1.04
N MET A 63 25.53 -2.54 2.16
CA MET A 63 26.25 -2.17 3.38
C MET A 63 27.71 -2.64 3.34
N LYS A 64 28.57 -1.89 4.04
CA LYS A 64 29.94 -2.30 4.30
C LYS A 64 30.00 -3.61 5.08
N ASN A 65 30.91 -4.50 4.68
CA ASN A 65 31.14 -5.82 5.28
C ASN A 65 29.93 -6.77 5.20
N VAL A 66 29.00 -6.57 4.27
CA VAL A 66 27.91 -7.50 4.01
C VAL A 66 28.13 -8.25 2.71
N ILE A 67 28.18 -9.59 2.78
CA ILE A 67 28.30 -10.47 1.60
C ILE A 67 26.93 -11.08 1.28
N GLU A 68 26.28 -11.66 2.29
CA GLU A 68 24.93 -12.21 2.23
C GLU A 68 23.94 -11.28 2.95
N GLY A 69 23.41 -10.29 2.23
CA GLY A 69 22.46 -9.32 2.78
C GLY A 69 20.97 -9.68 2.62
N PHE A 70 20.64 -10.93 2.32
CA PHE A 70 19.28 -11.38 1.98
C PHE A 70 19.05 -12.85 2.40
N PRO A 71 17.84 -13.23 2.87
CA PRO A 71 16.70 -12.37 3.18
C PRO A 71 16.86 -11.62 4.51
N LEU A 72 16.21 -10.46 4.62
CA LEU A 72 16.15 -9.70 5.88
C LEU A 72 15.13 -10.35 6.82
N LYS A 73 15.47 -10.53 8.10
CA LYS A 73 14.53 -11.10 9.07
C LYS A 73 13.48 -10.06 9.47
N ILE A 74 12.21 -10.38 9.29
CA ILE A 74 11.10 -9.52 9.75
C ILE A 74 10.89 -9.76 11.24
N GLN A 75 10.89 -8.68 12.03
CA GLN A 75 10.41 -8.65 13.41
C GLN A 75 9.20 -7.73 13.43
N ALA A 76 8.03 -8.29 13.15
CA ALA A 76 6.79 -7.54 13.08
C ALA A 76 6.22 -7.30 14.50
N GLU A 77 5.83 -6.07 14.78
CA GLU A 77 5.11 -5.67 16.00
C GLU A 77 3.61 -5.52 15.72
N GLU A 78 3.27 -4.96 14.55
CA GLU A 78 1.90 -4.84 14.07
C GLU A 78 1.82 -5.33 12.62
N VAL A 79 0.93 -6.30 12.38
CA VAL A 79 0.59 -6.80 11.04
C VAL A 79 -0.88 -6.51 10.79
N ARG A 80 -1.22 -6.20 9.55
CA ARG A 80 -2.59 -5.93 9.12
C ARG A 80 -2.90 -6.67 7.83
N ASN A 81 -4.10 -7.20 7.76
CA ASN A 81 -4.63 -7.79 6.54
C ASN A 81 -5.51 -6.76 5.83
N VAL A 82 -5.33 -6.62 4.53
CA VAL A 82 -6.11 -5.73 3.67
C VAL A 82 -6.69 -6.52 2.51
N ASP A 83 -7.97 -6.34 2.25
CA ASP A 83 -8.62 -7.01 1.12
C ASP A 83 -8.21 -6.32 -0.20
N ILE A 84 -7.64 -7.10 -1.12
CA ILE A 84 -7.25 -6.62 -2.44
C ILE A 84 -7.89 -7.53 -3.49
N GLU A 85 -8.35 -6.95 -4.59
CA GLU A 85 -8.91 -7.72 -5.70
C GLU A 85 -7.87 -8.71 -6.24
N PHE A 86 -8.26 -9.98 -6.30
CA PHE A 86 -7.40 -11.05 -6.78
C PHE A 86 -7.14 -10.92 -8.29
N ASP A 87 -5.86 -10.74 -8.64
CA ASP A 87 -5.37 -10.69 -10.02
C ASP A 87 -4.48 -11.91 -10.29
N ARG A 88 -5.08 -12.94 -10.91
CA ARG A 88 -4.44 -14.22 -11.22
C ARG A 88 -3.21 -14.02 -12.12
N GLU A 89 -3.36 -13.23 -13.18
CA GLU A 89 -2.31 -12.96 -14.16
C GLU A 89 -1.13 -12.20 -13.53
N PHE A 90 -1.38 -11.32 -12.57
CA PHE A 90 -0.34 -10.65 -11.80
C PHE A 90 0.45 -11.65 -10.96
N ILE A 91 -0.22 -12.48 -10.15
CA ILE A 91 0.46 -13.45 -9.29
C ILE A 91 1.29 -14.44 -10.11
N SER A 92 0.72 -15.02 -11.17
CA SER A 92 1.44 -15.97 -12.03
C SER A 92 2.69 -15.36 -12.68
N ARG A 93 2.68 -14.06 -13.01
CA ARG A 93 3.86 -13.36 -13.55
C ARG A 93 4.89 -12.97 -12.49
N MET A 94 4.47 -12.86 -11.23
CA MET A 94 5.34 -12.47 -10.13
C MET A 94 6.09 -13.67 -9.54
N VAL A 95 5.45 -14.83 -9.41
CA VAL A 95 6.05 -16.05 -8.81
C VAL A 95 7.45 -16.36 -9.33
N PRO A 96 7.74 -16.35 -10.66
CA PRO A 96 9.08 -16.63 -11.18
C PRO A 96 10.16 -15.61 -10.79
N LYS A 97 9.78 -14.42 -10.32
CA LYS A 97 10.69 -13.34 -9.91
C LYS A 97 10.97 -13.35 -8.42
N LEU A 98 10.24 -14.16 -7.65
CA LEU A 98 10.37 -14.23 -6.21
C LEU A 98 11.44 -15.25 -5.83
N ASP A 99 12.16 -14.94 -4.76
CA ASP A 99 12.88 -15.97 -4.02
C ASP A 99 11.88 -16.70 -3.11
N TRP A 100 11.58 -17.95 -3.45
CA TRP A 100 10.59 -18.77 -2.77
C TRP A 100 10.96 -19.04 -1.30
N ASN A 101 12.24 -19.31 -1.03
CA ASN A 101 12.72 -19.58 0.33
C ASN A 101 12.60 -18.33 1.22
N ALA A 102 12.95 -17.17 0.66
CA ALA A 102 12.79 -15.89 1.34
C ALA A 102 11.32 -15.56 1.60
N LEU A 103 10.40 -15.91 0.68
CA LEU A 103 8.97 -15.73 0.88
C LEU A 103 8.43 -16.61 2.02
N ILE A 104 8.78 -17.90 2.05
CA ILE A 104 8.40 -18.80 3.15
C ILE A 104 8.94 -18.27 4.48
N PHE A 105 10.21 -17.87 4.51
CA PHE A 105 10.83 -17.32 5.70
C PHE A 105 10.12 -16.04 6.17
N ALA A 106 9.74 -15.16 5.25
CA ALA A 106 8.99 -13.94 5.55
C ALA A 106 7.59 -14.26 6.08
N ALA A 107 6.87 -15.20 5.44
CA ALA A 107 5.55 -15.68 5.86
C ALA A 107 5.62 -16.29 7.28
N GLN A 108 6.66 -17.06 7.59
CA GLN A 108 6.91 -17.57 8.94
C GLN A 108 7.10 -16.45 9.95
N CYS A 109 7.86 -15.39 9.62
CA CYS A 109 8.09 -14.27 10.52
C CYS A 109 6.81 -13.49 10.86
N VAL A 110 5.79 -13.51 9.99
CA VAL A 110 4.51 -12.83 10.22
C VAL A 110 3.38 -13.78 10.66
N GLY A 111 3.67 -15.07 10.88
CA GLY A 111 2.69 -16.05 11.38
C GLY A 111 1.79 -16.69 10.31
N HIS A 112 2.20 -16.67 9.05
CA HIS A 112 1.43 -17.15 7.90
C HIS A 112 2.11 -18.32 7.15
N GLN A 113 2.96 -19.10 7.82
CA GLN A 113 3.71 -20.19 7.17
C GLN A 113 2.80 -21.29 6.61
N GLU A 114 1.69 -21.58 7.28
CA GLU A 114 0.79 -22.70 6.96
C GLU A 114 0.07 -22.51 5.60
N ASP A 115 0.08 -21.29 5.06
CA ASP A 115 -0.56 -20.95 3.80
C ASP A 115 0.25 -21.38 2.57
N LEU A 116 1.55 -21.64 2.71
CA LEU A 116 2.43 -21.94 1.57
C LEU A 116 3.12 -23.31 1.67
N PRO A 117 3.23 -24.06 0.56
CA PRO A 117 4.01 -25.29 0.54
C PRO A 117 5.51 -24.98 0.65
N GLU A 118 6.28 -25.90 1.24
CA GLU A 118 7.74 -25.74 1.39
C GLU A 118 8.47 -25.60 0.05
N ILE A 119 7.96 -26.27 -0.98
CA ILE A 119 8.51 -26.26 -2.33
C ILE A 119 7.42 -25.80 -3.28
N LEU A 120 7.77 -24.90 -4.21
CA LEU A 120 6.86 -24.44 -5.26
C LEU A 120 6.46 -25.64 -6.14
N PRO A 121 5.17 -26.02 -6.19
CA PRO A 121 4.71 -27.12 -7.04
C PRO A 121 4.90 -26.81 -8.53
N GLU A 122 5.20 -27.84 -9.33
CA GLU A 122 5.17 -27.72 -10.79
C GLU A 122 3.75 -27.43 -11.27
N GLY A 123 3.60 -26.52 -12.25
CA GLY A 123 2.29 -26.16 -12.79
C GLY A 123 1.41 -25.34 -11.84
N TYR A 124 2.01 -24.62 -10.89
CA TYR A 124 1.33 -23.71 -9.96
C TYR A 124 0.40 -22.71 -10.67
N GLU A 125 0.63 -22.41 -11.95
CA GLU A 125 -0.21 -21.52 -12.76
C GLU A 125 -1.64 -22.05 -12.97
N ASN A 126 -1.87 -23.35 -12.76
CA ASN A 126 -3.18 -23.98 -12.87
C ASN A 126 -3.84 -24.24 -11.51
N ASP A 127 -3.13 -23.98 -10.41
CA ASP A 127 -3.63 -24.16 -9.05
C ASP A 127 -4.19 -22.83 -8.52
N ASP A 128 -5.47 -22.59 -8.77
CA ASP A 128 -6.16 -21.38 -8.35
C ASP A 128 -6.18 -21.18 -6.83
N ASP A 129 -6.16 -22.27 -6.05
CA ASP A 129 -6.15 -22.20 -4.60
C ASP A 129 -4.78 -21.75 -4.09
N LEU A 130 -3.69 -22.28 -4.65
CA LEU A 130 -2.34 -21.80 -4.37
C LEU A 130 -2.16 -20.34 -4.80
N LEU A 131 -2.65 -19.94 -5.97
CA LEU A 131 -2.56 -18.55 -6.44
C LEU A 131 -3.30 -17.57 -5.53
N LYS A 132 -4.45 -17.96 -4.96
CA LYS A 132 -5.17 -17.16 -3.96
C LYS A 132 -4.40 -17.04 -2.65
N LYS A 133 -3.79 -18.13 -2.17
CA LYS A 133 -2.91 -18.07 -0.98
C LYS A 133 -1.70 -17.17 -1.23
N LEU A 134 -1.10 -17.27 -2.41
CA LEU A 134 0.00 -16.38 -2.80
C LEU A 134 -0.44 -14.93 -2.89
N HIS A 135 -1.60 -14.64 -3.44
CA HIS A 135 -2.19 -13.29 -3.43
C HIS A 135 -2.31 -12.75 -2.01
N HIS A 136 -2.88 -13.55 -1.10
CA HIS A 136 -3.02 -13.19 0.30
C HIS A 136 -1.67 -12.80 0.92
N ILE A 137 -0.70 -13.69 0.86
CA ILE A 137 0.63 -13.46 1.45
C ILE A 137 1.33 -12.28 0.78
N LEU A 138 1.35 -12.21 -0.55
CA LEU A 138 2.14 -11.21 -1.26
C LEU A 138 1.57 -9.82 -1.17
N LEU A 139 0.24 -9.67 -1.16
CA LEU A 139 -0.43 -8.39 -1.34
C LEU A 139 -1.30 -7.97 -0.16
N GLU A 140 -1.95 -8.92 0.53
CA GLU A 140 -2.92 -8.60 1.57
C GLU A 140 -2.29 -8.48 2.96
N VAL A 141 -1.15 -9.12 3.20
CA VAL A 141 -0.41 -9.03 4.46
C VAL A 141 0.54 -7.83 4.46
N GLU A 142 0.27 -6.88 5.35
CA GLU A 142 1.06 -5.66 5.54
C GLU A 142 1.73 -5.61 6.91
N VAL A 143 3.03 -5.33 6.94
CA VAL A 143 3.74 -5.05 8.20
C VAL A 143 3.66 -3.56 8.48
N ILE A 144 2.96 -3.16 9.54
CA ILE A 144 2.72 -1.74 9.86
C ILE A 144 3.86 -1.18 10.72
N ASN A 145 4.25 -1.91 11.76
CA ASN A 145 5.32 -1.52 12.67
C ASN A 145 6.21 -2.74 12.94
N GLY A 146 7.51 -2.51 13.08
CA GLY A 146 8.50 -3.55 13.32
C GLY A 146 9.88 -3.18 12.82
N CYS A 147 10.71 -4.16 12.52
CA CYS A 147 12.00 -3.93 11.87
C CYS A 147 12.43 -5.08 10.95
N LEU A 148 13.31 -4.77 10.00
CA LEU A 148 14.02 -5.72 9.16
C LEU A 148 15.45 -5.86 9.69
N GLU A 149 15.87 -7.06 10.04
CA GLU A 149 17.22 -7.31 10.56
C GLU A 149 18.10 -7.92 9.48
N CYS A 150 19.28 -7.33 9.25
CA CYS A 150 20.31 -7.89 8.39
C CYS A 150 20.80 -9.23 8.96
N PRO A 151 20.87 -10.31 8.15
CA PRO A 151 21.27 -11.62 8.65
C PRO A 151 22.71 -11.65 9.17
N GLU A 152 23.63 -10.89 8.57
CA GLU A 152 25.05 -10.87 8.96
C GLU A 152 25.35 -9.85 10.08
N THR A 153 25.05 -8.57 9.86
CA THR A 153 25.46 -7.49 10.79
C THR A 153 24.49 -7.28 11.95
N LYS A 154 23.30 -7.89 11.89
CA LYS A 154 22.19 -7.65 12.84
C LYS A 154 21.70 -6.20 12.86
N ARG A 155 22.11 -5.37 11.89
CA ARG A 155 21.58 -4.03 11.70
C ARG A 155 20.07 -4.10 11.47
N LYS A 156 19.33 -3.32 12.25
CA LYS A 156 17.87 -3.24 12.17
C LYS A 156 17.42 -2.03 11.38
N PHE A 157 16.61 -2.23 10.35
CA PHE A 157 15.95 -1.19 9.58
C PHE A 157 14.51 -1.05 10.09
N PRO A 158 14.15 0.07 10.72
CA PRO A 158 12.82 0.22 11.31
C PRO A 158 11.75 0.31 10.22
N ILE A 159 10.60 -0.28 10.50
CA ILE A 159 9.36 -0.14 9.73
C ILE A 159 8.42 0.70 10.58
N SER A 160 7.97 1.83 10.02
CA SER A 160 7.01 2.71 10.71
C SER A 160 5.91 3.11 9.75
N ASN A 161 4.66 2.95 10.17
CA ASN A 161 3.47 3.19 9.33
C ASN A 161 3.52 2.44 7.98
N GLY A 162 4.10 1.23 8.00
CA GLY A 162 4.30 0.39 6.83
C GLY A 162 5.41 0.85 5.89
N ILE A 163 6.28 1.78 6.27
CA ILE A 163 7.37 2.23 5.42
C ILE A 163 8.69 1.74 6.02
N PRO A 164 9.44 0.87 5.32
CA PRO A 164 10.76 0.43 5.77
C PRO A 164 11.79 1.54 5.50
N ASN A 165 12.56 1.90 6.53
CA ASN A 165 13.67 2.83 6.38
C ASN A 165 14.99 2.09 6.15
N MET A 166 15.41 2.02 4.88
CA MET A 166 16.64 1.36 4.44
C MET A 166 17.83 2.32 4.30
N LEU A 167 17.77 3.53 4.89
CA LEU A 167 18.87 4.48 4.83
C LEU A 167 20.05 4.01 5.68
N LEU A 168 21.25 4.19 5.10
CA LEU A 168 22.53 3.91 5.72
C LEU A 168 23.22 5.22 6.09
N ASN A 169 23.96 5.21 7.19
CA ASN A 169 24.87 6.31 7.51
C ASN A 169 26.12 6.26 6.62
N GLU A 170 26.87 7.36 6.54
CA GLU A 170 28.08 7.46 5.71
C GLU A 170 29.15 6.43 6.09
N ASP A 171 29.21 5.99 7.35
CA ASP A 171 30.12 4.97 7.86
C ASP A 171 29.67 3.53 7.57
N GLU A 172 28.41 3.33 7.16
CA GLU A 172 27.79 2.03 6.88
C GLU A 172 27.81 1.65 5.37
N VAL A 173 28.30 2.53 4.49
CA VAL A 173 28.44 2.34 3.04
C VAL A 173 29.85 1.89 2.64
#